data_AF-A0A962SB63-F1
#
_entry.id   AF-A0A962SB63-F1
#
_cell.length_a   1.000
_cell.length_b   1.000
_cell.length_c   1.000
_cell.angle_alpha   90.00
_cell.angle_beta   90.00
_cell.angle_gamma   90.00
#
_symmetry.space_group_name_H-M   'P 1'
#
loop_
_entity.id
_entity.type
_entity.pdbx_description
1 polymer ?
#
loop_
_entity_poly.entity_id
_entity_poly.type
_entity_poly.pdbx_seq_one_letter_code
_entity_poly.pdbx_strand_id
1 'polypeptide(L)'
;MIDSNTGLADDIPLETVQSALSYQITKYGLSSATNSKTCLACMANSIVQHLRTLIAHKSVSENRSLRLAYNGMLIDWERIKLIHTRERAEKHRSRHYH
;
A
#
# COMPACT_ATOMS: atom_id res chain seq x y z
N MET A 1 -29.75 -1.42 14.97
CA MET A 1 -28.59 -1.96 14.26
C MET A 1 -28.28 -0.98 13.15
N ILE A 2 -27.19 -0.23 13.28
CA ILE A 2 -26.81 0.80 12.31
C ILE A 2 -25.65 0.20 11.50
N ASP A 3 -25.98 -0.38 10.34
CA ASP A 3 -24.98 -0.70 9.32
C ASP A 3 -24.62 0.61 8.62
N SER A 4 -23.67 1.32 9.20
CA SER A 4 -23.03 2.46 8.56
C SER A 4 -21.56 2.13 8.44
N ASN A 5 -21.08 1.90 7.22
CA ASN A 5 -19.90 2.55 6.64
C ASN A 5 -19.22 1.78 5.47
N THR A 6 -19.92 0.94 4.70
CA THR A 6 -19.32 0.20 3.56
C THR A 6 -19.69 0.74 2.17
N GLY A 7 -20.68 1.64 2.06
CA GLY A 7 -21.21 2.05 0.75
C GLY A 7 -20.29 2.90 -0.13
N LEU A 8 -19.31 3.62 0.43
CA LEU A 8 -18.47 4.55 -0.36
C LEU A 8 -17.41 3.85 -1.24
N ALA A 9 -17.00 2.63 -0.89
CA ALA A 9 -15.99 1.90 -1.65
C ALA A 9 -16.59 1.20 -2.88
N ASP A 10 -17.89 0.89 -2.87
CA ASP A 10 -18.58 0.20 -3.96
C ASP A 10 -18.96 1.14 -5.12
N ASP A 11 -18.97 2.46 -4.90
CA ASP A 11 -19.28 3.45 -5.94
C ASP A 11 -18.09 3.79 -6.85
N ILE A 12 -16.86 3.47 -6.44
CA ILE A 12 -15.66 3.73 -7.24
C ILE A 12 -15.39 2.54 -8.15
N PRO A 13 -15.29 2.71 -9.49
CA PRO A 13 -14.97 1.60 -10.39
C PRO A 13 -13.68 0.91 -10.00
N LEU A 14 -13.68 -0.43 -10.00
CA LEU A 14 -12.52 -1.24 -9.63
C LEU A 14 -11.26 -0.82 -10.41
N GLU A 15 -11.42 -0.53 -11.70
CA GLU A 15 -10.35 -0.12 -12.61
C GLU A 15 -9.70 1.19 -12.16
N THR A 16 -10.46 2.09 -11.53
CA THR A 16 -9.95 3.35 -10.98
C THR A 16 -9.06 3.09 -9.78
N VAL A 17 -9.52 2.21 -8.87
CA VAL A 17 -8.73 1.81 -7.69
C VAL A 17 -7.45 1.08 -8.12
N GLN A 18 -7.54 0.19 -9.12
CA GLN A 18 -6.39 -0.53 -9.69
C GLN A 18 -5.40 0.40 -10.41
N SER A 19 -5.89 1.39 -11.15
CA SER A 19 -5.05 2.38 -11.83
C SER A 19 -4.29 3.24 -10.83
N ALA A 20 -4.97 3.69 -9.77
CA ALA A 20 -4.33 4.44 -8.68
C ALA A 20 -3.25 3.62 -7.96
N LEU A 21 -3.52 2.33 -7.69
CA LEU A 21 -2.54 1.42 -7.10
C LEU A 21 -1.31 1.26 -8.00
N SER A 22 -1.53 1.01 -9.30
CA SER A 22 -0.46 0.87 -10.29
C SER A 22 0.42 2.11 -10.33
N TYR A 23 -0.18 3.30 -10.35
CA TYR A 23 0.56 4.57 -10.31
C TYR A 23 1.41 4.70 -9.04
N GLN A 24 0.86 4.37 -7.86
CA GLN A 24 1.62 4.45 -6.60
C GLN A 24 2.83 3.50 -6.59
N ILE A 25 2.66 2.27 -7.10
CA ILE A 25 3.74 1.28 -7.22
C ILE A 25 4.82 1.78 -8.20
N THR A 26 4.45 2.31 -9.36
CA THR A 26 5.41 2.90 -10.31
C THR A 26 6.16 4.07 -9.69
N LYS A 27 5.46 4.98 -9.02
CA LYS A 27 6.07 6.12 -8.33
C LYS A 27 7.05 5.65 -7.25
N TYR A 28 6.72 4.60 -6.51
CA TYR A 28 7.62 3.99 -5.54
C TYR A 28 8.89 3.46 -6.22
N GLY A 29 8.75 2.69 -7.29
CA GLY A 29 9.89 2.15 -8.03
C GLY A 29 10.85 3.24 -8.50
N LEU A 30 10.32 4.32 -9.09
CA LEU A 30 11.10 5.48 -9.51
C LEU A 30 11.80 6.16 -8.31
N SER A 31 11.07 6.37 -7.22
CA SER A 31 11.60 7.03 -6.02
C SER A 31 12.72 6.21 -5.35
N SER A 32 12.58 4.89 -5.37
CA SER A 32 13.56 3.93 -4.84
C SER A 32 14.80 3.85 -5.73
N ALA A 33 14.63 3.85 -7.06
CA ALA A 33 15.75 3.77 -8.00
C ALA A 33 16.57 5.06 -8.06
N THR A 34 15.92 6.21 -7.91
CA THR A 34 16.57 7.53 -8.01
C THR A 34 17.12 8.06 -6.68
N ASN A 35 17.02 7.28 -5.58
CA ASN A 35 17.36 7.74 -4.23
C ASN A 35 16.74 9.11 -3.90
N SER A 36 15.49 9.33 -4.35
CA SER A 36 14.79 10.59 -4.12
C SER A 36 14.68 10.89 -2.62
N LYS A 37 14.53 12.18 -2.25
CA LYS A 37 14.29 12.58 -0.85
C LYS A 37 12.92 12.13 -0.30
N THR A 38 12.16 11.35 -1.07
CA THR A 38 10.84 10.86 -0.71
C THR A 38 10.94 9.76 0.35
N CYS A 39 10.02 9.77 1.31
CA CYS A 39 9.95 8.74 2.35
C CYS A 39 9.42 7.42 1.76
N LEU A 40 10.30 6.48 1.43
CA LEU A 40 9.93 5.15 0.90
C LEU A 40 9.01 4.38 1.85
N ALA A 41 9.24 4.44 3.17
CA ALA A 41 8.35 3.83 4.17
C ALA A 41 6.92 4.41 4.11
N CYS A 42 6.79 5.71 3.86
CA CYS A 42 5.50 6.40 3.77
C CYS A 42 4.76 5.98 2.50
N MET A 43 5.48 5.86 1.38
CA MET A 43 4.92 5.38 0.11
C MET A 43 4.48 3.91 0.23
N ALA A 44 5.30 3.05 0.81
CA ALA A 44 4.94 1.66 1.06
C ALA A 44 3.70 1.55 1.97
N ASN A 45 3.58 2.42 2.99
CA ASN A 45 2.37 2.48 3.82
C ASN A 45 1.11 2.88 3.03
N SER A 46 1.22 3.88 2.15
CA SER A 46 0.12 4.28 1.25
C SER A 46 -0.33 3.11 0.38
N ILE A 47 0.62 2.38 -0.22
CA ILE A 47 0.32 1.22 -1.07
C ILE A 47 -0.37 0.12 -0.26
N VAL A 48 0.09 -0.17 0.97
CA VAL A 48 -0.57 -1.13 1.89
C VAL A 48 -2.02 -0.71 2.18
N GLN A 49 -2.27 0.57 2.46
CA GLN A 49 -3.63 1.06 2.72
C GLN A 49 -4.51 0.89 1.46
N HIS A 50 -3.97 1.23 0.29
CA HIS A 50 -4.70 1.11 -0.97
C HIS A 50 -5.02 -0.35 -1.33
N LEU A 51 -4.08 -1.28 -1.07
CA LEU A 51 -4.31 -2.72 -1.22
C LEU A 51 -5.42 -3.22 -0.30
N ARG A 52 -5.48 -2.75 0.94
CA ARG A 52 -6.57 -3.10 1.88
C ARG A 52 -7.93 -2.60 1.37
N THR A 53 -7.99 -1.38 0.84
CA THR A 53 -9.20 -0.85 0.18
C THR A 53 -9.60 -1.72 -1.02
N LEU A 54 -8.63 -2.08 -1.86
CA LEU A 54 -8.87 -2.90 -3.04
C LEU A 54 -9.38 -4.31 -2.68
N ILE A 55 -8.84 -4.93 -1.63
CA ILE A 55 -9.28 -6.25 -1.15
C ILE A 55 -10.71 -6.20 -0.59
N ALA A 56 -11.09 -5.09 0.05
CA ALA A 56 -12.43 -4.89 0.59
C ALA A 56 -13.48 -4.56 -0.48
N HIS A 57 -13.06 -4.11 -1.67
CA HIS A 57 -13.95 -3.78 -2.79
C HIS A 57 -14.79 -4.98 -3.22
N LYS A 58 -16.10 -4.80 -3.44
CA LYS A 58 -17.05 -5.88 -3.75
C LYS A 58 -16.60 -6.80 -4.90
N SER A 59 -16.25 -6.23 -6.05
CA SER A 59 -15.79 -7.01 -7.21
C SER A 59 -14.54 -7.87 -6.94
N VAL A 60 -13.70 -7.46 -6.00
CA VAL A 60 -12.54 -8.24 -5.56
C VAL A 60 -12.96 -9.28 -4.53
N SER A 61 -13.77 -8.90 -3.55
CA SER A 61 -14.18 -9.79 -2.46
C SER A 61 -15.01 -10.99 -2.96
N GLU A 62 -15.77 -10.81 -4.03
CA GLU A 62 -16.56 -11.82 -4.73
C GLU A 62 -15.70 -12.68 -5.70
N ASN A 63 -14.49 -12.26 -6.04
CA ASN A 63 -13.59 -12.99 -6.94
C ASN A 63 -12.40 -13.59 -6.20
N ARG A 64 -12.41 -14.92 -6.01
CA ARG A 64 -11.36 -15.65 -5.28
C ARG A 64 -9.95 -15.41 -5.83
N SER A 65 -9.78 -15.39 -7.15
CA SER A 65 -8.47 -15.22 -7.78
C SER A 65 -7.91 -13.81 -7.53
N LEU A 66 -8.76 -12.78 -7.68
CA LEU A 66 -8.36 -11.40 -7.38
C LEU A 66 -8.02 -11.21 -5.90
N ARG A 67 -8.84 -11.77 -5.00
CA ARG A 67 -8.55 -11.78 -3.56
C ARG A 67 -7.19 -12.38 -3.24
N LEU A 68 -6.89 -13.56 -3.79
CA LEU A 68 -5.61 -14.23 -3.53
C LEU A 68 -4.43 -13.40 -4.07
N ALA A 69 -4.55 -12.89 -5.29
CA ALA A 69 -3.53 -12.04 -5.89
C ALA A 69 -3.25 -10.79 -5.04
N TYR A 70 -4.29 -10.04 -4.66
CA TYR A 70 -4.10 -8.81 -3.88
C TYR A 70 -3.68 -9.06 -2.43
N ASN A 71 -4.11 -10.16 -1.80
CA ASN A 71 -3.60 -10.53 -0.49
C ASN A 71 -2.12 -10.93 -0.55
N GLY A 72 -1.68 -11.62 -1.60
CA GLY A 72 -0.26 -11.89 -1.82
C GLY A 72 0.55 -10.60 -1.92
N MET A 73 0.10 -9.66 -2.77
CA MET A 73 0.73 -8.34 -2.88
C MET A 73 0.74 -7.59 -1.54
N LEU A 74 -0.34 -7.65 -0.75
CA LEU A 74 -0.42 -7.00 0.55
C LEU A 74 0.67 -7.50 1.50
N ILE A 75 0.91 -8.81 1.57
CA ILE A 75 1.95 -9.41 2.40
C ILE A 75 3.34 -8.88 2.00
N ASP A 76 3.62 -8.84 0.69
CA ASP A 76 4.90 -8.35 0.18
C ASP A 76 5.12 -6.87 0.51
N TRP A 77 4.08 -6.05 0.34
CA TRP A 77 4.16 -4.61 0.64
C TRP A 77 4.22 -4.32 2.14
N GLU A 78 3.60 -5.13 2.99
CA GLU A 78 3.78 -5.02 4.44
C GLU A 78 5.22 -5.33 4.85
N ARG A 79 5.87 -6.31 4.21
CA ARG A 79 7.29 -6.61 4.42
C ARG A 79 8.18 -5.46 3.97
N ILE A 80 7.95 -4.91 2.79
CA ILE A 80 8.69 -3.75 2.26
C ILE A 80 8.56 -2.55 3.21
N LYS A 81 7.34 -2.25 3.66
CA LYS A 81 7.07 -1.19 4.64
C LYS A 81 7.89 -1.40 5.92
N LEU A 82 7.95 -2.62 6.43
CA LEU A 82 8.70 -2.95 7.64
C LEU A 82 10.20 -2.73 7.47
N ILE A 83 10.77 -3.15 6.34
CA ILE A 83 12.20 -2.96 6.02
C ILE A 83 12.56 -1.47 6.08
N HIS A 84 11.85 -0.63 5.34
CA HIS A 84 12.16 0.80 5.31
C HIS A 84 11.87 1.53 6.63
N THR A 85 10.90 1.04 7.41
CA THR A 85 10.64 1.60 8.74
C THR A 85 11.82 1.33 9.68
N ARG A 86 12.40 0.12 9.62
CA ARG A 86 13.59 -0.26 10.40
C ARG A 86 14.82 0.55 9.99
N GLU A 87 15.09 0.64 8.69
CA GLU A 87 16.21 1.44 8.17
C GLU A 87 16.13 2.91 8.60
N ARG A 88 14.91 3.48 8.60
CA ARG A 88 14.69 4.86 9.08
C ARG A 88 14.96 4.98 10.59
N ALA A 89 14.50 4.04 11.39
CA ALA A 89 14.73 4.03 12.84
C ALA A 89 16.22 3.87 13.18
N GLU A 90 16.95 3.03 12.46
CA GLU A 90 18.40 2.86 12.60
C GLU A 90 19.17 4.13 12.22
N LYS A 91 18.86 4.75 11.07
CA LYS A 91 19.46 6.04 10.68
C LYS A 91 19.22 7.13 11.71
N HIS A 92 18.03 7.18 12.32
CA HIS A 92 17.75 8.14 13.37
C HIS A 92 18.60 7.85 14.62
N ARG A 93 18.69 6.59 15.05
CA ARG A 93 19.53 6.20 16.21
C ARG A 93 21.00 6.56 16.00
N SER A 94 21.60 6.25 14.86
CA SER A 94 23.02 6.54 14.59
C SER A 94 23.37 8.04 14.64
N ARG A 95 22.41 8.93 14.38
CA ARG A 95 22.62 10.39 14.44
C ARG A 95 22.61 10.95 15.87
N HIS A 96 22.10 10.21 16.84
CA HIS A 96 22.08 10.64 18.26
C HIS A 96 23.33 10.19 19.03
N TYR A 97 24.21 9.39 18.42
CA TYR A 97 25.47 8.91 19.02
C TYR A 97 26.73 9.58 18.45
N HIS A 98 26.57 10.62 17.63
CA HIS A 98 27.63 11.44 17.05
C HIS A 98 27.35 12.92 17.30
#